data_AF-A0A933DKX4-F1
#
_entry.id   AF-A0A933DKX4-F1
#
_cell.length_a   1.000
_cell.length_b   1.000
_cell.length_c   1.000
_cell.angle_alpha   90.00
_cell.angle_beta   90.00
_cell.angle_gamma   90.00
#
_symmetry.space_group_name_H-M   'P 1'
#
loop_
_entity.id
_entity.type
_entity.pdbx_description
1 polymer ?
#
loop_
_entity_poly.entity_id
_entity_poly.type
_entity_poly.pdbx_seq_one_letter_code
_entity_poly.pdbx_strand_id
1 'polypeptide(L)' 'MQLVRTTVRLRPDIKKAAERKAVEEDTTFGYIVHRALEDYLAKAATHKARRLVFHTHDLGVPLDNLTRDDYYPDPAVHAR' A
#
# COMPACT_ATOMS: atom_id res chain seq x y z
N MET A 1 16.05 17.57 21.35
CA MET A 1 15.89 17.46 19.89
C MET A 1 16.30 18.79 19.26
N GLN A 2 17.09 18.78 18.19
CA GLN A 2 17.46 19.99 17.47
C GLN A 2 16.36 20.27 16.43
N LEU A 3 15.61 21.36 16.62
CA LEU A 3 14.53 21.75 15.70
C LEU A 3 15.07 22.70 14.63
N VAL A 4 14.70 22.46 13.38
CA VAL A 4 15.05 23.33 12.24
C VAL A 4 13.85 24.21 11.91
N ARG A 5 14.07 25.52 11.77
CA ARG A 5 13.00 26.44 11.37
C ARG A 5 12.69 26.25 9.89
N THR A 6 11.49 25.80 9.58
CA THR A 6 11.00 25.60 8.22
C THR A 6 9.66 26.29 8.02
N THR A 7 9.51 26.99 6.90
CA THR A 7 8.25 27.64 6.53
C THR A 7 7.54 26.80 5.47
N VAL A 8 6.29 26.40 5.73
CA VAL A 8 5.47 25.62 4.79
C VAL A 8 4.20 26.41 4.48
N ARG A 9 3.81 26.45 3.20
CA ARG A 9 2.51 27.01 2.80
C ARG A 9 1.43 25.96 3.00
N LEU A 10 0.42 26.30 3.79
CA LEU A 10 -0.73 25.44 4.09
C LEU A 10 -2.01 26.14 3.68
N ARG A 11 -3.03 25.35 3.37
CA ARG A 11 -4.35 25.91 3.13
C ARG A 11 -4.94 26.48 4.44
N PRO A 12 -5.72 27.58 4.38
CA PRO A 12 -6.23 28.25 5.58
C PRO A 12 -7.15 27.39 6.45
N ASP A 13 -7.94 26.50 5.82
CA ASP A 13 -8.81 25.52 6.47
C ASP A 13 -8.01 24.55 7.34
N ILE A 14 -6.94 23.98 6.78
CA ILE A 14 -6.09 23.01 7.48
C ILE A 14 -5.36 23.69 8.64
N LYS A 15 -4.82 24.89 8.42
CA LYS A 15 -4.12 25.65 9.47
C LYS A 15 -5.02 25.86 10.67
N LYS A 16 -6.24 26.37 10.46
CA LYS A 16 -7.21 26.62 11.54
C LYS A 16 -7.60 25.33 12.26
N ALA A 17 -7.83 24.24 11.51
CA ALA A 17 -8.19 22.96 12.10
C ALA A 17 -7.06 22.38 12.99
N ALA A 18 -5.81 22.48 12.52
CA ALA A 18 -4.65 22.01 13.27
C ALA A 18 -4.36 22.90 14.50
N GLU A 19 -4.56 24.21 14.41
CA GLU A 19 -4.46 25.12 15.56
C GLU A 19 -5.50 24.81 16.63
N ARG A 20 -6.76 24.60 16.22
CA ARG A 20 -7.82 24.19 17.17
C ARG A 20 -7.48 22.87 17.84
N LYS A 21 -7.01 21.89 17.08
CA LYS A 21 -6.61 20.59 17.61
C LYS A 21 -5.43 20.67 18.58
N ALA A 22 -4.47 21.57 18.31
CA ALA A 22 -3.37 21.81 19.23
C ALA A 22 -3.88 22.35 20.58
N VAL A 23 -4.87 23.24 20.57
CA VAL A 23 -5.51 23.75 21.80
C VAL A 23 -6.28 22.64 22.53
N GLU A 24 -7.04 21.81 21.81
CA GLU A 24 -7.79 20.69 22.40
C GLU A 24 -6.88 19.65 23.07
N GLU A 25 -5.70 19.40 22.51
CA GLU A 25 -4.74 18.40 23.01
C GLU A 25 -3.71 18.98 24.00
N ASP A 26 -3.80 20.28 24.35
CA ASP A 26 -2.78 21.01 25.13
C ASP A 26 -1.36 20.83 24.56
N THR A 27 -1.25 20.93 23.23
CA THR A 27 0.01 20.81 22.49
C THR A 27 0.27 22.04 21.61
N THR A 28 1.32 21.98 20.80
CA THR A 28 1.66 23.05 19.86
C THR A 28 1.31 22.65 18.44
N PHE A 29 1.00 23.63 17.60
CA PHE A 29 0.84 23.42 16.16
C PHE A 29 2.04 22.69 15.54
N GLY A 30 3.26 23.06 15.96
CA GLY A 30 4.49 22.41 15.52
C GLY A 30 4.51 20.92 15.84
N TYR A 31 4.06 20.53 17.04
CA TYR A 31 3.97 19.12 17.43
C TYR A 31 2.97 18.35 16.57
N ILE A 32 1.79 18.91 16.30
CA ILE A 32 0.80 18.29 15.40
C ILE A 32 1.37 18.07 14.00
N VAL A 33 2.09 19.06 13.45
CA VAL A 33 2.74 18.95 12.14
C VAL A 33 3.85 17.89 12.14
N HIS A 34 4.70 17.88 13.17
CA HIS A 34 5.75 16.87 13.32
C HIS A 34 5.17 15.45 13.37
N ARG A 35 4.19 15.22 14.23
CA ARG A 35 3.52 13.92 14.39
C ARG A 35 2.86 13.47 13.09
N ALA A 36 2.16 14.36 12.39
CA ALA A 36 1.53 14.03 11.12
C ALA A 36 2.56 13.65 10.04
N LEU A 37 3.73 14.30 10.03
CA LEU A 37 4.81 13.99 9.11
C LEU A 37 5.46 12.64 9.44
N GLU A 38 5.70 12.36 10.72
CA GLU A 38 6.19 11.06 11.19
C GLU A 38 5.25 9.93 10.78
N ASP A 39 3.95 10.08 11.05
CA ASP A 39 2.92 9.11 10.66
C ASP A 39 2.87 8.89 9.14
N TYR A 40 2.99 9.97 8.35
CA TYR A 40 3.01 9.89 6.90
C TYR A 40 4.23 9.13 6.37
N LEU A 41 5.42 9.44 6.88
CA LEU A 41 6.66 8.76 6.50
C LEU A 41 6.67 7.30 6.93
N ALA A 42 6.19 6.99 8.14
CA ALA A 42 6.05 5.62 8.62
C ALA A 42 5.06 4.81 7.78
N LYS A 43 3.89 5.37 7.46
CA LYS A 43 2.91 4.70 6.58
C LYS A 43 3.45 4.47 5.17
N ALA A 44 4.18 5.42 4.62
CA ALA A 44 4.82 5.27 3.31
C ALA A 44 5.87 4.15 3.31
N ALA A 45 6.65 4.02 4.39
CA ALA A 45 7.59 2.91 4.57
C ALA A 45 6.85 1.56 4.65
N THR A 46 5.77 1.47 5.43
CA THR A 46 4.94 0.25 5.53
C THR A 46 4.28 -0.11 4.21
N HIS A 47 3.77 0.87 3.44
CA HIS A 47 3.19 0.61 2.12
C HIS A 47 4.22 0.13 1.11
N LYS A 48 5.44 0.68 1.12
CA LYS A 48 6.56 0.16 0.31
C LYS A 48 7.00 -1.23 0.76
N ALA A 49 6.91 -1.54 2.05
CA ALA A 49 7.31 -2.82 2.63
C ALA A 49 6.23 -3.91 2.55
N ARG A 50 5.00 -3.61 2.08
CA ARG A 50 3.96 -4.62 1.88
C ARG A 50 4.38 -5.60 0.78
N ARG A 51 4.95 -6.72 1.24
CA ARG A 51 5.36 -7.90 0.46
C ARG A 51 4.25 -8.29 -0.52
N LEU A 52 4.59 -8.48 -1.79
CA LEU A 52 3.73 -9.14 -2.76
C LEU A 52 3.29 -10.49 -2.17
N VAL A 53 2.03 -10.58 -1.74
CA VAL A 53 1.43 -11.82 -1.28
C VAL A 53 0.93 -12.55 -2.51
N PHE A 54 1.70 -13.55 -2.97
CA PHE A 54 1.21 -14.49 -3.96
C PHE A 54 0.34 -15.50 -3.24
N HIS A 55 -0.97 -15.40 -3.44
CA HIS A 55 -1.90 -16.45 -3.04
C HIS A 55 -1.72 -17.62 -4.01
N THR A 56 -0.77 -18.51 -3.72
CA THR A 56 -0.62 -19.77 -4.44
C THR A 56 -1.59 -20.78 -3.85
N HIS A 57 -2.51 -21.29 -4.67
CA HIS A 57 -3.33 -22.44 -4.31
C HIS A 57 -2.56 -23.71 -4.69
N ASP A 58 -2.52 -24.67 -3.77
CA ASP A 58 -2.02 -26.02 -4.05
C ASP A 58 -3.04 -26.72 -4.94
N LEU A 59 -2.67 -26.95 -6.20
CA LEU A 59 -3.49 -27.66 -7.19
C LEU A 59 -3.37 -29.19 -7.04
N GLY A 60 -2.70 -29.66 -5.97
CA GLY A 60 -2.52 -31.07 -5.67
C GLY A 60 -1.35 -31.66 -6.43
N VAL A 61 -1.64 -32.39 -7.51
CA VAL A 61 -0.63 -33.16 -8.24
C VAL A 61 0.13 -32.24 -9.20
N PRO A 62 1.47 -32.38 -9.36
CA PRO A 62 2.19 -31.68 -10.41
C PRO A 62 1.50 -31.92 -11.76
N LEU A 63 1.20 -30.84 -12.49
CA LEU A 63 0.64 -30.91 -13.85
C LEU A 63 1.65 -31.48 -14.87
N ASP A 64 2.83 -31.89 -14.40
CA ASP A 64 3.93 -32.46 -15.18
C ASP A 64 3.60 -33.82 -15.80
N ASN A 65 2.47 -34.44 -15.43
CA ASN A 65 2.02 -35.73 -15.96
C ASN A 65 0.93 -35.61 -17.03
N LEU A 66 0.52 -34.40 -17.40
CA LEU A 66 -0.50 -34.19 -18.43
C LEU A 66 0.18 -34.05 -19.79
N THR A 67 -0.06 -35.01 -20.66
CA THR A 67 0.36 -34.97 -22.04
C THR A 67 -0.69 -34.23 -22.87
N ARG A 68 -0.29 -33.65 -24.01
CA ARG A 68 -1.21 -32.91 -24.90
C ARG A 68 -2.44 -33.73 -25.29
N ASP A 69 -2.26 -35.04 -25.39
CA ASP A 69 -3.27 -36.01 -25.82
C ASP A 69 -4.40 -36.16 -24.78
N ASP A 70 -4.17 -35.78 -23.52
CA ASP A 70 -5.16 -35.83 -22.43
C ASP A 70 -6.22 -34.72 -22.53
N TYR A 71 -5.94 -33.62 -23.23
CA TYR A 71 -6.84 -32.45 -23.34
C TYR A 71 -7.36 -32.18 -24.73
N TYR A 72 -6.66 -32.63 -25.76
CA TYR A 72 -6.99 -32.35 -27.15
C TYR A 72 -7.25 -33.66 -27.88
N PRO A 73 -8.51 -34.11 -28.00
CA PRO A 73 -8.81 -35.24 -28.88
C PRO A 73 -8.35 -34.90 -30.30
N ASP A 74 -7.84 -35.91 -31.01
CA ASP A 74 -7.35 -35.75 -32.37
C ASP A 74 -8.38 -35.01 -33.23
N PRO A 75 -7.95 -34.03 -34.05
CA PRO A 75 -8.87 -33.27 -34.87
C PRO A 75 -9.63 -34.24 -35.76
N ALA A 76 -10.97 -34.17 -35.72
CA ALA A 76 -11.83 -34.95 -36.59
C ALA A 76 -11.48 -34.61 -38.04
N VAL A 77 -10.68 -35.47 -38.68
CA VAL A 77 -10.41 -35.37 -40.11
C VAL A 77 -11.70 -35.79 -40.80
N HIS A 78 -12.56 -34.82 -41.07
CA HIS A 78 -13.70 -35.02 -41.96
C HIS A 78 -13.14 -35.27 -43.36
N ALA A 79 -12.91 -36.55 -43.69
CA ALA A 79 -12.67 -36.99 -45.05
C ALA A 79 -13.91 -36.66 -45.88
N ARG A 80 -13.69 -35.92 -46.97
CA ARG A 80 -14.70 -35.56 -47.96
C ARG A 80 -15.21 -36.78 -48.71
#